data_AF-A0A4Q3C7M7-F1
#
_entry.id   AF-A0A4Q3C7M7-F1
#
_cell.length_a   1.000
_cell.length_b   1.000
_cell.length_c   1.000
_cell.angle_alpha   90.00
_cell.angle_beta   90.00
_cell.angle_gamma   90.00
#
_symmetry.space_group_name_H-M   'P 1'
#
loop_
_entity.id
_entity.type
_entity.pdbx_description
1 polymer ?
#
loop_
_entity_poly.entity_id
_entity_poly.type
_entity_poly.pdbx_seq_one_letter_code
_entity_poly.pdbx_strand_id
1 'polypeptide(L)' 'MPLTANDPSRKSWLNVPADSDFPIQNIPFGVFITKDDVVTIGTRIGDYAIDLGALQQLNYFEGIELTDDMFM' A
#
# COMPACT_ATOMS: atom_id res chain seq x y z
N MET A 1 -3.25 16.09 -13.64
CA MET A 1 -4.13 15.73 -12.50
C MET A 1 -3.69 16.52 -11.29
N PRO A 2 -4.59 17.11 -10.49
CA PRO A 2 -4.18 17.74 -9.24
C PRO A 2 -3.59 16.69 -8.29
N LEU A 3 -2.42 16.99 -7.72
CA LEU A 3 -1.70 16.13 -6.77
C LEU A 3 -2.44 16.12 -5.43
N THR A 4 -3.51 15.34 -5.37
CA THR A 4 -4.34 15.26 -4.17
C THR A 4 -3.81 14.20 -3.19
N ALA A 5 -2.96 13.26 -3.64
CA ALA A 5 -2.42 12.16 -2.84
C ALA A 5 -1.79 12.61 -1.50
N ASN A 6 -1.00 13.68 -1.55
CA ASN A 6 -0.21 14.17 -0.42
C ASN A 6 -0.94 15.26 0.39
N ASP A 7 -2.26 15.40 0.22
CA ASP A 7 -3.06 16.36 0.99
C ASP A 7 -3.00 16.04 2.49
N PRO A 8 -2.50 16.94 3.36
CA PRO A 8 -2.40 16.72 4.80
C PRO A 8 -3.73 16.47 5.51
N SER A 9 -4.85 16.89 4.91
CA SER A 9 -6.19 16.69 5.45
C SER A 9 -6.72 15.27 5.25
N ARG A 10 -6.13 14.47 4.34
CA ARG A 10 -6.51 13.08 4.12
C ARG A 10 -6.28 12.22 5.35
N LYS A 11 -7.24 11.34 5.61
CA LYS A 11 -7.20 10.36 6.69
C LYS A 11 -7.45 8.98 6.12
N SER A 12 -6.72 8.00 6.66
CA SER A 12 -6.98 6.59 6.41
C SER A 12 -8.14 6.13 7.27
N TRP A 13 -8.83 5.09 6.81
CA TRP A 13 -9.73 4.30 7.65
C TRP A 13 -8.95 3.39 8.62
N LEU A 14 -7.67 3.13 8.33
CA LEU A 14 -6.73 2.49 9.26
C LEU A 14 -6.33 3.48 10.36
N ASN A 15 -6.19 2.98 11.58
CA ASN A 15 -5.64 3.76 12.68
C ASN A 15 -4.15 4.04 12.43
N VAL A 16 -3.76 5.31 12.42
CA VAL A 16 -2.37 5.74 12.23
C VAL A 16 -1.97 6.56 13.46
N PRO A 17 -0.93 6.14 14.21
CA PRO A 17 -0.38 6.94 15.31
C PRO A 17 0.01 8.35 14.84
N ALA A 18 -0.19 9.36 15.70
CA ALA A 18 0.05 10.75 15.33
C ALA A 18 1.52 11.06 15.02
N ASP A 19 2.43 10.27 15.58
CA ASP A 19 3.89 10.31 15.44
C ASP A 19 4.44 9.27 14.46
N SER A 20 3.56 8.59 13.70
CA SER A 20 3.98 7.60 12.71
C SER A 20 4.68 8.25 11.52
N ASP A 21 5.85 7.73 11.15
CA ASP A 21 6.54 8.06 9.90
C ASP A 21 5.79 7.57 8.65
N PHE A 22 4.73 6.76 8.83
CA PHE A 22 3.98 6.13 7.75
C PHE A 22 2.52 6.61 7.69
N PRO A 23 2.24 7.90 7.50
CA PRO A 23 0.89 8.38 7.29
C PRO A 23 0.38 8.02 5.89
N ILE A 24 -0.92 8.20 5.64
CA ILE A 24 -1.54 7.91 4.31
C ILE A 24 -0.91 8.74 3.18
N GLN A 25 -0.23 9.83 3.51
CA GLN A 25 0.48 10.67 2.54
C GLN A 25 1.83 10.08 2.09
N ASN A 26 2.39 9.09 2.81
CA ASN A 26 3.72 8.56 2.52
C ASN A 26 3.68 7.38 1.54
N ILE A 27 2.86 6.36 1.81
CA ILE A 27 2.71 5.13 0.97
C ILE A 27 4.05 4.63 0.39
N PRO A 28 5.06 4.31 1.23
CA PRO A 28 6.33 3.83 0.72
C PRO A 28 6.17 2.42 0.14
N PHE A 29 6.96 2.07 -0.87
CA PHE A 29 7.02 0.71 -1.40
C PHE A 29 8.16 -0.06 -0.74
N GLY A 30 7.92 -1.34 -0.46
CA GLY A 30 8.93 -2.23 0.10
C GLY A 30 8.62 -3.70 -0.21
N VAL A 31 9.57 -4.57 0.13
CA VAL A 31 9.42 -6.02 0.04
C VAL A 31 9.38 -6.58 1.45
N PHE A 32 8.42 -7.46 1.73
CA PHE A 32 8.31 -8.12 3.03
C PHE A 32 7.93 -9.59 2.86
N ILE A 33 8.15 -10.36 3.92
CA ILE A 33 7.82 -11.79 3.98
C ILE A 33 6.55 -11.93 4.82
N THR A 34 5.54 -12.60 4.28
CA THR A 34 4.30 -12.89 5.01
C THR A 34 4.53 -14.01 6.03
N LYS A 35 3.53 -14.30 6.87
CA LYS A 35 3.61 -15.42 7.82
C LYS A 35 3.70 -16.78 7.14
N ASP A 36 3.34 -16.86 5.87
CA ASP A 36 3.35 -18.08 5.05
C ASP A 36 4.64 -18.20 4.22
N ASP A 37 5.71 -17.46 4.59
CA ASP A 37 7.01 -17.42 3.92
C ASP A 37 6.95 -16.98 2.43
N VAL A 38 5.92 -16.21 2.05
CA VAL A 38 5.80 -15.63 0.72
C VAL A 38 6.45 -14.26 0.70
N VAL A 39 7.40 -14.05 -0.21
CA VAL A 39 8.00 -12.74 -0.50
C VAL A 39 7.00 -11.97 -1.36
N THR A 40 6.53 -10.82 -0.89
CA THR A 40 5.58 -9.97 -1.63
C THR A 40 6.00 -8.51 -1.59
N ILE A 41 5.55 -7.75 -2.59
CA ILE A 41 5.70 -6.30 -2.65
C ILE A 41 4.52 -5.66 -1.91
N GLY A 42 4.84 -4.70 -1.05
CA GLY A 42 3.87 -4.05 -0.20
C GLY A 42 4.04 -2.56 -0.07
N THR A 43 3.07 -1.96 0.60
CA THR A 43 3.19 -0.64 1.20
C THR A 43 2.87 -0.66 2.69
N ARG A 44 3.09 0.47 3.38
CA ARG A 44 2.86 0.60 4.82
C ARG A 44 2.02 1.82 5.14
N ILE A 45 1.06 1.65 6.05
CA ILE A 45 0.24 2.73 6.61
C ILE A 45 0.12 2.51 8.12
N GLY A 46 0.69 3.41 8.91
CA GLY A 46 0.83 3.23 10.36
C GLY A 46 1.59 1.94 10.68
N ASP A 47 0.96 1.07 11.45
CA ASP A 47 1.49 -0.23 11.86
C ASP A 47 1.04 -1.38 10.95
N TYR A 48 0.36 -1.07 9.84
CA TYR A 48 -0.15 -2.05 8.90
C TYR A 48 0.75 -2.13 7.66
N ALA A 49 1.16 -3.36 7.32
CA ALA A 49 1.67 -3.68 5.99
C ALA A 49 0.51 -4.10 5.08
N ILE A 50 0.51 -3.57 3.85
CA ILE A 50 -0.51 -3.83 2.83
C ILE A 50 0.16 -4.59 1.70
N ASP A 51 -0.36 -5.77 1.39
CA ASP A 51 0.10 -6.64 0.32
C ASP A 51 -0.46 -6.18 -1.02
N LEU A 52 0.40 -5.70 -1.93
CA LEU A 52 -0.02 -5.24 -3.25
C LEU A 52 -0.28 -6.41 -4.20
N GLY A 53 0.38 -7.55 -4.02
CA GLY A 53 0.10 -8.78 -4.76
C GLY A 53 -1.32 -9.28 -4.49
N ALA A 54 -1.74 -9.27 -3.22
CA ALA A 54 -3.13 -9.60 -2.86
C ALA A 54 -4.15 -8.62 -3.48
N LEU A 55 -3.86 -7.31 -3.49
CA LEU A 55 -4.73 -6.33 -4.13
C LEU A 55 -4.85 -6.55 -5.64
N GLN A 56 -3.76 -6.94 -6.31
CA GLN A 56 -3.74 -7.29 -7.72
C GLN A 56 -4.60 -8.54 -8.00
N GLN A 57 -4.44 -9.61 -7.22
CA GLN A 57 -5.24 -10.84 -7.35
C GLN A 57 -6.74 -10.61 -7.12
N LEU A 58 -7.09 -9.64 -6.28
CA LEU A 58 -8.47 -9.24 -6.00
C LEU A 58 -9.02 -8.20 -6.99
N ASN A 59 -8.28 -7.86 -8.06
CA ASN A 59 -8.64 -6.90 -9.10
C ASN A 59 -8.89 -5.46 -8.59
N TYR A 60 -8.27 -5.03 -7.48
CA TYR A 60 -8.39 -3.63 -7.02
C TYR A 60 -7.69 -2.63 -7.93
N PHE A 61 -6.81 -3.10 -8.82
CA PHE A 61 -6.13 -2.28 -9.83
C PHE A 61 -6.81 -2.37 -11.21
N GLU A 62 -8.04 -2.85 -11.29
CA GLU A 62 -8.80 -2.87 -12.54
C GLU A 62 -8.83 -1.47 -13.19
N GLY A 63 -8.48 -1.41 -14.48
CA GLY A 63 -8.36 -0.15 -15.23
C GLY A 63 -6.98 0.51 -15.17
N ILE A 64 -6.01 -0.08 -14.46
CA ILE A 64 -4.59 0.27 -14.54
C ILE A 64 -3.87 -0.81 -15.35
N GLU A 65 -3.12 -0.42 -16.37
CA GLU A 65 -2.27 -1.35 -17.12
C GLU A 65 -1.09 -1.79 -16.25
N LEU A 66 -1.23 -2.95 -15.61
CA LEU A 66 -0.18 -3.64 -14.85
C LEU A 66 0.18 -4.93 -15.58
N THR A 67 1.44 -5.36 -15.48
CA THR A 67 1.81 -6.72 -15.91
C THR A 67 1.27 -7.74 -14.91
N ASP A 68 0.85 -8.91 -15.39
CA ASP A 68 0.18 -9.95 -14.58
C ASP A 68 0.94 -10.33 -13.31
N ASP A 69 2.28 -10.22 -13.30
CA ASP A 69 3.14 -10.58 -12.19
C ASP A 69 3.92 -9.38 -11.60
N MET A 70 3.43 -8.15 -11.74
CA MET A 70 4.20 -6.97 -11.30
C MET A 70 4.50 -6.95 -9.79
N PHE A 71 3.59 -7.51 -8.98
CA PHE A 71 3.72 -7.58 -7.52
C PHE A 71 3.82 -9.02 -6.98
N MET A 72 4.08 -10.01 -7.85
CA MET A 72 4.23 -11.43 -7.50
C MET A 72 5.69 -11.90 -7.56
#